data_AF-A0AA86TTJ2-F1
#
_entry.id   AF-A0AA86TTJ2-F1
#
_cell.length_a   1.000
_cell.length_b   1.000
_cell.length_c   1.000
_cell.angle_alpha   90.00
_cell.angle_beta   90.00
_cell.angle_gamma   90.00
#
_symmetry.space_group_name_H-M   'P 1'
#
loop_
_entity.id
_entity.type
_entity.pdbx_description
1 polymer ?
#
loop_
_entity_poly.entity_id
_entity_poly.type
_entity_poly.pdbx_seq_one_letter_code
_entity_poly.pdbx_strand_id
1 'polypeptide(L)'
;MLFVLATQVDLTQLSCDQAFAEFKKEYPDNHGSSQDIFCENFEIVKKLLLEDPTLEIGLVPQMDTVSPNKKQITRLEAPINDYCTNVNPLPDLAEIPISMDLREAGLVTPVKSQGGCGSCYMFQTTAVLENAVLRDRKNLNDFWKIQTNNVTTFALSEQFLLSNAFGGSGYCNGGNFVMVTYIMVPGNSAQKGKGYAPLSTVELLSNFPYDYAAKQANFTAGIPLAPKLAPENQFLPVQFLKNN
;
A
#
# COMPACT_ATOMS: atom_id res chain seq x y z
N MET A 1 -11.25 2.26 9.46
CA MET A 1 -11.12 2.24 10.92
C MET A 1 -9.67 2.55 11.21
N LEU A 2 -9.35 3.78 11.61
CA LEU A 2 -8.05 4.03 12.25
C LEU A 2 -8.04 3.17 13.51
N PHE A 3 -6.92 2.52 13.81
CA PHE A 3 -6.75 1.78 15.06
C PHE A 3 -6.90 2.75 16.22
N VAL A 4 -8.09 2.80 16.79
CA VAL A 4 -8.40 3.39 18.08
C VAL A 4 -8.96 2.24 18.89
N LEU A 5 -8.25 1.87 19.95
CA LEU A 5 -8.54 0.97 21.08
C LEU A 5 -7.20 0.25 21.39
N ALA A 6 -6.46 0.57 22.44
CA ALA A 6 -6.87 0.78 23.83
C ALA A 6 -5.82 1.67 24.54
N THR A 7 -6.17 2.87 25.00
CA THR A 7 -6.76 3.12 26.32
C THR A 7 -7.34 4.54 26.33
N GLN A 8 -8.40 4.81 27.10
CA GLN A 8 -8.95 6.16 27.34
C GLN A 8 -8.01 7.02 28.19
N VAL A 9 -6.72 7.02 27.88
CA VAL A 9 -5.72 7.80 28.59
C VAL A 9 -5.54 9.10 27.82
N ASP A 10 -5.88 10.20 28.47
CA ASP A 10 -5.61 11.54 27.95
C ASP A 10 -4.09 11.73 27.84
N LEU A 11 -3.57 11.62 26.62
CA LEU A 11 -2.14 11.77 26.32
C LEU A 11 -1.62 13.14 26.74
N THR A 12 -2.46 14.18 26.81
CA THR A 12 -2.03 15.52 27.24
C THR A 12 -1.62 15.57 28.70
N GLN A 13 -2.09 14.62 29.52
CA GLN A 13 -1.79 14.55 30.96
C GLN A 13 -0.58 13.69 31.29
N LEU A 14 -0.05 12.92 30.34
CA LEU A 14 1.10 12.05 30.57
C LEU A 14 2.43 12.80 30.45
N SER A 15 3.39 12.40 31.27
CA SER A 15 4.81 12.62 31.00
C SER A 15 5.29 11.67 29.90
N CYS A 16 6.43 11.97 29.27
CA CYS A 16 7.00 11.04 28.29
C CYS A 16 7.21 9.64 28.87
N ASP A 17 7.78 9.52 30.08
CA ASP A 17 8.05 8.22 30.69
C ASP A 17 6.78 7.39 30.90
N GLN A 18 5.69 8.05 31.30
CA GLN A 18 4.38 7.41 31.44
C GLN A 18 3.83 6.97 30.09
N ALA A 19 3.88 7.84 29.08
CA ALA A 19 3.45 7.51 27.73
C ALA A 19 4.29 6.39 27.11
N PHE A 20 5.60 6.34 27.37
CA PHE A 20 6.48 5.28 26.89
C PHE A 20 6.21 3.94 27.59
N ALA A 21 5.80 3.97 28.86
CA ALA A 21 5.36 2.78 29.56
C ALA A 21 4.06 2.24 28.97
N GLU A 22 3.08 3.09 28.63
CA GLU A 22 1.86 2.67 27.91
C GLU A 22 2.18 2.16 26.51
N PHE A 23 3.06 2.85 25.77
CA PHE A 23 3.53 2.44 24.46
C PHE A 23 4.11 1.01 24.46
N LYS A 24 4.94 0.66 25.44
CA LYS A 24 5.50 -0.69 25.56
C LYS A 24 4.48 -1.76 25.94
N LYS A 25 3.36 -1.39 26.55
CA LYS A 25 2.25 -2.32 26.83
C LYS A 25 1.43 -2.57 25.57
N GLU A 26 1.20 -1.52 24.78
CA GLU A 26 0.42 -1.59 23.54
C GLU A 26 1.22 -2.26 22.41
N TYR A 27 2.53 -2.03 22.35
CA TYR A 27 3.43 -2.55 21.34
C TYR A 27 4.59 -3.36 21.97
N PRO A 28 4.31 -4.56 22.52
CA PRO A 28 5.32 -5.36 23.24
C PRO A 28 6.43 -5.91 22.32
N ASP A 29 6.14 -6.07 21.02
CA ASP A 29 7.03 -6.70 20.04
C ASP A 29 7.91 -5.71 19.26
N ASN A 30 8.10 -4.49 19.75
CA ASN A 30 8.74 -3.43 18.97
C ASN A 30 10.28 -3.48 19.05
N HIS A 31 10.89 -3.94 17.96
CA HIS A 31 12.33 -4.02 17.77
C HIS A 31 12.94 -2.63 17.54
N GLY A 32 13.59 -2.07 18.56
CA GLY A 32 14.42 -0.85 18.44
C GLY A 32 14.07 0.30 19.39
N SER A 33 13.37 0.01 20.50
CA SER A 33 12.79 1.02 21.40
C SER A 33 13.80 2.03 21.96
N SER A 34 13.91 3.18 21.30
CA SER A 34 14.59 4.37 21.80
C SER A 34 13.56 5.26 22.51
N GLN A 35 13.65 5.32 23.83
CA GLN A 35 12.82 6.23 24.63
C GLN A 35 13.05 7.69 24.23
N ASP A 36 14.27 8.04 23.83
CA ASP A 36 14.60 9.40 23.39
C ASP A 36 13.83 9.77 22.11
N ILE A 37 13.86 8.91 21.08
CA ILE A 37 13.09 9.12 19.84
C ILE A 37 11.59 9.16 20.13
N PHE A 38 11.12 8.27 21.00
CA PHE A 38 9.74 8.26 21.45
C PHE A 38 9.35 9.60 22.10
N CYS A 39 10.17 10.12 23.03
CA CYS A 39 9.89 11.39 23.69
C CYS A 39 9.85 12.56 22.70
N GLU A 40 10.79 12.62 21.75
CA GLU A 40 10.79 13.66 20.72
C GLU A 40 9.48 13.66 19.91
N ASN A 41 9.00 12.49 19.50
CA ASN A 41 7.74 12.37 18.76
C ASN A 41 6.50 12.60 19.63
N PHE A 42 6.53 12.12 20.88
CA PHE A 42 5.42 12.28 21.81
C PHE A 42 5.16 13.75 22.15
N GLU A 43 6.20 14.56 22.33
CA GLU A 43 6.05 15.99 22.56
C GLU A 43 5.42 16.71 21.37
N ILE A 44 5.70 16.27 20.13
CA ILE A 44 5.02 16.79 18.92
C ILE A 44 3.52 16.45 18.96
N VAL A 45 3.18 15.19 19.26
CA VAL A 45 1.77 14.76 19.35
C VAL A 45 1.04 15.50 20.47
N LYS A 46 1.65 15.62 21.64
CA LYS A 46 1.09 16.35 22.78
C LYS A 46 0.81 17.81 22.43
N LYS A 47 1.75 18.47 21.73
CA LYS A 47 1.55 19.84 21.24
C LYS A 47 0.36 19.94 20.28
N LEU A 48 0.23 19.02 19.32
CA LEU A 48 -0.90 19.01 18.38
C LEU A 48 -2.25 18.83 19.09
N LEU A 49 -2.33 17.91 20.06
CA LEU A 49 -3.54 17.69 20.85
C LEU A 49 -3.93 18.90 21.71
N LEU A 50 -2.94 19.67 22.19
CA LEU A 50 -3.18 20.90 22.94
C LEU A 50 -3.60 22.07 22.03
N GLU A 51 -3.10 22.12 20.80
CA GLU A 51 -3.45 23.15 19.80
C GLU A 51 -4.83 22.92 19.18
N ASP A 52 -5.20 21.67 18.93
CA ASP A 52 -6.51 21.27 18.41
C ASP A 52 -7.09 20.09 19.21
N PRO A 53 -7.94 20.37 20.21
CA PRO A 53 -8.59 19.35 21.02
C PRO A 53 -9.57 18.45 20.26
N THR A 54 -9.85 18.74 18.98
CA THR A 54 -10.69 17.89 18.12
C THR A 54 -9.91 16.76 17.46
N LEU A 55 -8.57 16.79 17.54
CA LEU A 55 -7.72 15.74 17.00
C LEU A 55 -7.79 14.48 17.88
N GLU A 56 -7.98 13.34 17.25
CA GLU A 56 -7.87 12.02 17.87
C GLU A 56 -6.57 11.36 17.40
N ILE A 57 -5.47 11.60 18.13
CA ILE A 57 -4.16 11.02 17.87
C ILE A 57 -3.82 10.03 18.99
N GLY A 58 -3.54 8.78 18.62
CA GLY A 58 -3.06 7.73 19.53
C GLY A 58 -1.56 7.49 19.45
N LEU A 59 -1.07 6.60 20.32
CA LEU A 59 0.29 6.06 20.22
C LEU A 59 0.39 5.14 19.00
N VAL A 60 1.47 5.23 18.22
CA VAL A 60 1.67 4.40 17.02
C VAL A 60 3.03 3.70 17.03
N PRO A 61 3.16 2.49 16.45
CA PRO A 61 4.39 1.67 16.55
C PRO A 61 5.67 2.35 16.04
N GLN A 62 5.56 3.41 15.24
CA GLN A 62 6.71 4.10 14.65
C GLN A 62 7.29 5.20 15.54
N MET A 63 6.62 5.53 16.66
CA MET A 63 7.00 6.64 17.53
C MET A 63 8.39 6.50 18.14
N ASP A 64 8.91 5.29 18.32
CA ASP A 64 10.23 5.01 18.91
C ASP A 64 11.35 4.78 17.88
N THR A 65 11.03 4.73 16.59
CA THR A 65 11.96 4.36 15.51
C THR A 65 12.14 5.44 14.45
N VAL A 66 11.18 6.35 14.29
CA VAL A 66 11.25 7.44 13.30
C VAL A 66 11.72 8.72 13.96
N SER A 67 12.97 9.13 13.74
CA SER A 67 13.44 10.43 14.22
C SER A 67 12.70 11.57 13.49
N PRO A 68 12.14 12.57 14.22
CA PRO A 68 11.42 13.69 13.63
C PRO A 68 12.30 14.59 12.77
N ASN A 69 13.62 14.58 13.00
CA ASN A 69 14.60 15.39 12.27
C ASN A 69 15.18 14.67 11.05
N LYS A 70 14.92 13.37 10.88
CA LYS A 70 15.34 12.64 9.70
C LYS A 70 14.30 12.89 8.62
N LYS A 71 14.69 13.55 7.52
CA LYS A 71 13.96 13.46 6.25
C LYS A 71 13.97 11.98 5.82
N GLN A 72 13.05 11.18 6.34
CA GLN A 72 12.70 9.95 5.66
C GLN A 72 12.13 10.40 4.33
N ILE A 73 12.86 10.13 3.27
CA ILE A 73 12.41 10.40 1.90
C ILE A 73 11.24 9.45 1.65
N THR A 74 10.05 9.83 2.11
CA THR A 74 8.76 9.30 1.65
C THR A 74 8.24 10.14 0.49
N ARG A 75 8.97 11.19 0.12
CA ARG A 75 8.66 11.99 -1.06
C ARG A 75 9.12 11.24 -2.30
N LEU A 76 8.15 10.67 -3.01
CA LEU A 76 8.30 10.35 -4.41
C LEU A 76 8.71 11.62 -5.18
N GLU A 77 9.98 11.71 -5.58
CA GLU A 77 10.40 12.66 -6.62
C GLU A 77 10.00 12.08 -7.97
N ALA A 78 8.69 12.02 -8.23
CA ALA A 78 8.20 11.82 -9.58
C ALA A 78 8.21 13.18 -10.29
N PRO A 79 8.76 13.32 -11.51
CA PRO A 79 8.45 14.47 -12.34
C PRO A 79 6.93 14.46 -12.60
N ILE A 80 6.21 15.32 -11.89
CA ILE A 80 4.73 15.43 -11.89
C ILE A 80 4.19 15.79 -13.29
N ASN A 81 5.04 16.37 -14.15
CA ASN A 81 4.58 17.06 -15.36
C ASN A 81 4.08 16.17 -16.50
N ASP A 82 4.42 14.88 -16.56
CA ASP A 82 4.12 14.07 -17.77
C ASP A 82 2.83 13.24 -17.68
N TYR A 83 2.31 12.99 -16.47
CA TYR A 83 1.16 12.10 -16.27
C TYR A 83 -0.17 12.81 -16.02
N CYS A 84 -0.15 14.08 -15.59
CA CYS A 84 -1.34 14.88 -15.32
C CYS A 84 -1.95 15.53 -16.58
N THR A 85 -1.37 15.32 -17.76
CA THR A 85 -1.83 15.89 -19.05
C THR A 85 -2.77 14.98 -19.82
N ASN A 86 -2.97 13.74 -19.36
CA ASN A 86 -3.90 12.81 -19.99
C ASN A 86 -5.34 13.25 -19.76
N VAL A 87 -6.12 13.31 -20.84
CA VAL A 87 -7.56 13.60 -20.79
C VAL A 87 -8.23 12.50 -19.97
N ASN A 88 -9.09 12.88 -19.02
CA ASN A 88 -9.91 11.93 -18.29
C ASN A 88 -10.78 11.15 -19.29
N PRO A 89 -10.61 9.82 -19.43
CA PRO A 89 -11.38 9.03 -20.37
C PRO A 89 -12.80 8.74 -19.86
N LEU A 90 -13.09 9.04 -18.59
CA LEU A 90 -14.40 8.81 -18.00
C LEU A 90 -15.36 9.95 -18.36
N PRO A 91 -16.65 9.64 -18.62
CA PRO A 91 -17.65 10.66 -18.84
C PRO A 91 -17.84 11.50 -17.58
N ASP A 92 -18.23 12.76 -17.77
CA ASP A 92 -18.66 13.61 -16.68
C ASP A 92 -19.88 12.99 -15.99
N LEU A 93 -19.86 12.95 -14.66
CA LEU A 93 -21.01 12.52 -13.89
C LEU A 93 -22.07 13.63 -13.92
N ALA A 94 -23.30 13.29 -14.28
CA ALA A 94 -24.43 14.23 -14.24
C ALA A 94 -24.68 14.74 -12.81
N GLU A 95 -24.44 13.91 -11.80
CA GLU A 95 -24.54 14.24 -10.38
C GLU A 95 -23.37 13.58 -9.63
N ILE A 96 -22.66 14.37 -8.80
CA ILE A 96 -21.59 13.86 -7.93
C ILE A 96 -22.19 13.67 -6.53
N PRO A 97 -22.07 12.49 -5.91
CA PRO A 97 -22.58 12.28 -4.56
C PRO A 97 -21.87 13.18 -3.56
N ILE A 98 -22.60 13.68 -2.56
CA ILE A 98 -22.06 14.53 -1.48
C ILE A 98 -20.96 13.83 -0.64
N SER A 99 -20.97 12.50 -0.62
CA SER A 99 -20.01 11.66 0.07
C SER A 99 -19.99 10.27 -0.57
N MET A 100 -18.81 9.65 -0.66
CA MET A 100 -18.67 8.28 -1.13
C MET A 100 -17.58 7.56 -0.34
N ASP A 101 -17.91 6.37 0.15
CA ASP A 101 -16.95 5.46 0.78
C ASP A 101 -16.96 4.11 0.04
N LEU A 102 -15.86 3.82 -0.65
CA LEU A 102 -15.72 2.57 -1.39
C LEU A 102 -15.69 1.33 -0.47
N ARG A 103 -15.43 1.50 0.83
CA ARG A 103 -15.51 0.42 1.83
C ARG A 103 -16.95 -0.04 2.03
N GLU A 104 -17.90 0.90 2.09
CA GLU A 104 -19.33 0.61 2.21
C GLU A 104 -19.86 -0.12 0.96
N ALA A 105 -19.24 0.12 -0.20
CA ALA A 105 -19.51 -0.59 -1.44
C ALA A 105 -18.84 -1.97 -1.55
N GLY A 106 -18.02 -2.37 -0.57
CA GLY A 106 -17.25 -3.62 -0.61
C GLY A 106 -16.17 -3.64 -1.70
N LEU A 107 -15.59 -2.48 -2.02
CA LEU A 107 -14.58 -2.32 -3.07
C LEU A 107 -13.17 -2.02 -2.50
N VAL A 108 -12.99 -2.20 -1.18
CA VAL A 108 -11.72 -1.95 -0.47
C VAL A 108 -11.44 -3.13 0.44
N THR A 109 -10.25 -3.71 0.30
CA THR A 109 -9.73 -4.83 1.11
C THR A 109 -9.23 -4.34 2.47
N PRO A 110 -8.98 -5.24 3.43
CA PRO A 110 -8.41 -4.87 4.73
C PRO A 110 -7.05 -4.16 4.60
N VAL A 111 -6.74 -3.33 5.61
CA VAL A 111 -5.45 -2.66 5.72
C VAL A 111 -4.32 -3.70 5.82
N LYS A 112 -3.23 -3.45 5.09
CA LYS A 112 -2.00 -4.26 5.11
C LYS A 112 -0.82 -3.42 5.61
N SER A 113 0.27 -4.08 6.01
CA SER A 113 1.50 -3.42 6.48
C SER A 113 2.66 -3.64 5.52
N GLN A 114 3.32 -2.55 5.12
CA GLN A 114 4.53 -2.59 4.29
C GLN A 114 5.83 -2.84 5.08
N GLY A 115 5.74 -2.87 6.42
CA GLY A 115 6.91 -2.96 7.29
C GLY A 115 7.90 -1.82 7.05
N GLY A 116 9.20 -2.12 7.19
CA GLY A 116 10.29 -1.15 7.02
C GLY A 116 10.74 -0.93 5.56
N CYS A 117 10.03 -1.47 4.58
CA CYS A 117 10.37 -1.34 3.16
C CYS A 117 9.72 -0.07 2.57
N GLY A 118 10.44 0.69 1.74
CA GLY A 118 9.90 1.82 0.97
C GLY A 118 8.99 1.39 -0.20
N SER A 119 8.06 0.47 0.04
CA SER A 119 7.20 -0.19 -0.94
C SER A 119 5.78 0.36 -1.00
N CYS A 120 5.50 1.53 -0.39
CA CYS A 120 4.16 2.14 -0.35
C CYS A 120 3.50 2.25 -1.73
N TYR A 121 4.28 2.58 -2.76
CA TYR A 121 3.81 2.63 -4.16
C TYR A 121 3.26 1.29 -4.66
N MET A 122 3.79 0.18 -4.14
CA MET A 122 3.33 -1.16 -4.49
C MET A 122 2.04 -1.52 -3.76
N PHE A 123 1.92 -1.15 -2.48
CA PHE A 123 0.66 -1.29 -1.73
C PHE A 123 -0.45 -0.41 -2.33
N GLN A 124 -0.11 0.79 -2.79
CA GLN A 124 -1.04 1.63 -3.56
C GLN A 124 -1.43 0.95 -4.88
N THR A 125 -0.47 0.36 -5.59
CA THR A 125 -0.73 -0.38 -6.83
C THR A 125 -1.68 -1.55 -6.57
N THR A 126 -1.41 -2.42 -5.60
CA THR A 126 -2.27 -3.56 -5.29
C THR A 126 -3.66 -3.13 -4.84
N ALA A 127 -3.79 -2.07 -4.03
CA ALA A 127 -5.10 -1.55 -3.62
C ALA A 127 -5.98 -1.13 -4.81
N VAL A 128 -5.39 -0.45 -5.80
CA VAL A 128 -6.11 -0.07 -7.03
C VAL A 128 -6.48 -1.29 -7.87
N LEU A 129 -5.57 -2.26 -7.99
CA LEU A 129 -5.85 -3.50 -8.73
C LEU A 129 -6.93 -4.33 -8.04
N GLU A 130 -6.88 -4.47 -6.71
CA GLU A 130 -7.91 -5.13 -5.90
C GLU A 130 -9.27 -4.46 -6.08
N ASN A 131 -9.32 -3.13 -6.05
CA ASN A 131 -10.53 -2.37 -6.32
C ASN A 131 -11.11 -2.70 -7.72
N ALA A 132 -10.25 -2.72 -8.75
CA ALA A 132 -10.67 -3.07 -10.11
C ALA A 132 -11.22 -4.51 -10.20
N VAL A 133 -10.57 -5.46 -9.54
CA VAL A 133 -11.03 -6.86 -9.45
C VAL A 133 -12.38 -6.94 -8.75
N LEU A 134 -12.56 -6.25 -7.62
CA LEU A 134 -13.81 -6.23 -6.85
C LEU A 134 -14.96 -5.56 -7.60
N ARG A 135 -14.68 -4.46 -8.32
CA ARG A 135 -15.66 -3.77 -9.17
C ARG A 135 -16.20 -4.69 -10.26
N ASP A 136 -15.31 -5.42 -10.93
CA ASP A 136 -15.65 -6.21 -12.12
C ASP A 136 -15.92 -7.69 -11.82
N ARG A 137 -15.92 -8.09 -10.53
CA ARG A 137 -15.98 -9.50 -10.09
C ARG A 137 -17.05 -10.37 -10.75
N LYS A 138 -18.20 -9.78 -11.12
CA LYS A 138 -19.30 -10.50 -11.79
C LYS A 138 -18.91 -11.00 -13.19
N ASN A 139 -17.99 -10.31 -13.85
CA ASN A 139 -17.53 -10.59 -15.21
C ASN A 139 -16.26 -11.45 -15.25
N LEU A 140 -15.71 -11.82 -14.09
CA LEU A 140 -14.52 -12.65 -14.01
C LEU A 140 -14.84 -14.15 -14.15
N ASN A 141 -13.81 -14.96 -14.33
CA ASN A 141 -13.95 -16.41 -14.30
C ASN A 141 -14.32 -16.92 -12.88
N ASP A 142 -14.68 -18.20 -12.77
CA ASP A 142 -15.17 -18.76 -11.51
C ASP A 142 -14.11 -18.74 -10.40
N PHE A 143 -12.83 -18.90 -10.76
CA PHE A 143 -11.74 -18.79 -9.80
C PHE A 143 -11.75 -17.43 -9.09
N TRP A 144 -11.77 -16.32 -9.84
CA TRP A 144 -11.74 -14.97 -9.25
C TRP A 144 -13.06 -14.59 -8.58
N LYS A 145 -14.21 -15.09 -9.06
CA LYS A 145 -15.49 -14.96 -8.35
C LYS A 145 -15.42 -15.58 -6.95
N ILE A 146 -14.79 -16.75 -6.82
CA ILE A 146 -14.60 -17.41 -5.52
C ILE A 146 -13.67 -16.58 -4.63
N GLN A 147 -12.53 -16.11 -5.16
CA GLN A 147 -11.59 -15.29 -4.37
C GLN A 147 -12.23 -13.98 -3.86
N THR A 148 -13.09 -13.36 -4.66
CA THR A 148 -13.73 -12.07 -4.38
C THR A 148 -15.07 -12.17 -3.66
N ASN A 149 -15.54 -13.39 -3.36
CA ASN A 149 -16.80 -13.62 -2.65
C ASN A 149 -16.76 -13.03 -1.23
N ASN A 150 -15.57 -12.99 -0.61
CA ASN A 150 -15.37 -12.34 0.67
C ASN A 150 -14.24 -11.32 0.60
N VAL A 151 -14.62 -10.04 0.64
CA VAL A 151 -13.70 -8.90 0.58
C VAL A 151 -12.70 -8.90 1.75
N THR A 152 -13.08 -9.43 2.92
CA THR A 152 -12.19 -9.45 4.10
C THR A 152 -11.07 -10.48 3.98
N THR A 153 -11.18 -11.43 3.07
CA THR A 153 -10.16 -12.47 2.82
C THR A 153 -9.49 -12.33 1.46
N PHE A 154 -10.05 -11.52 0.56
CA PHE A 154 -9.47 -11.25 -0.75
C PHE A 154 -8.23 -10.35 -0.59
N ALA A 155 -7.10 -10.83 -1.11
CA ALA A 155 -5.85 -10.06 -1.12
C ALA A 155 -4.96 -10.50 -2.29
N LEU A 156 -4.52 -9.53 -3.09
CA LEU A 156 -3.42 -9.69 -4.04
C LEU A 156 -2.07 -9.62 -3.32
N SER A 157 -1.04 -10.17 -3.95
CA SER A 157 0.33 -10.18 -3.44
C SER A 157 1.11 -8.94 -3.90
N GLU A 158 1.43 -8.07 -2.93
CA GLU A 158 2.41 -7.01 -3.11
C GLU A 158 3.78 -7.58 -3.44
N GLN A 159 4.16 -8.71 -2.85
CA GLN A 159 5.49 -9.30 -3.05
C GLN A 159 5.72 -9.74 -4.50
N PHE A 160 4.70 -10.35 -5.12
CA PHE A 160 4.80 -10.79 -6.50
C PHE A 160 5.07 -9.61 -7.44
N LEU A 161 4.30 -8.53 -7.27
CA LEU A 161 4.48 -7.32 -8.07
C LEU A 161 5.79 -6.61 -7.73
N LEU A 162 6.15 -6.51 -6.45
CA LEU A 162 7.40 -5.89 -5.99
C LEU A 162 8.64 -6.56 -6.59
N SER A 163 8.63 -7.89 -6.67
CA SER A 163 9.73 -8.70 -7.23
C SER A 163 9.76 -8.75 -8.76
N ASN A 164 8.64 -8.46 -9.45
CA ASN A 164 8.53 -8.67 -10.89
C ASN A 164 8.43 -7.37 -11.72
N ALA A 165 8.07 -6.24 -11.10
CA ALA A 165 7.90 -4.94 -11.76
C ALA A 165 9.24 -4.26 -12.09
N PHE A 166 10.18 -4.97 -12.72
CA PHE A 166 11.51 -4.45 -13.05
C PHE A 166 11.44 -3.13 -13.81
N GLY A 167 12.20 -2.15 -13.34
CA GLY A 167 12.31 -0.79 -13.90
C GLY A 167 11.10 0.13 -13.77
N GLY A 168 9.97 -0.36 -13.27
CA GLY A 168 8.95 0.47 -12.60
C GLY A 168 9.10 0.48 -11.06
N SER A 169 9.87 -0.46 -10.53
CA SER A 169 10.12 -0.71 -9.11
C SER A 169 11.59 -0.49 -8.78
N GLY A 170 11.87 0.33 -7.76
CA GLY A 170 13.15 0.35 -7.04
C GLY A 170 13.14 -0.57 -5.81
N TYR A 171 12.18 -1.50 -5.76
CA TYR A 171 11.95 -2.40 -4.63
C TYR A 171 11.69 -1.61 -3.34
N CYS A 172 12.55 -1.73 -2.31
CA CYS A 172 12.43 -0.95 -1.07
C CYS A 172 13.01 0.45 -1.15
N ASN A 173 13.68 0.83 -2.25
CA ASN A 173 14.22 2.18 -2.45
C ASN A 173 13.18 3.15 -3.04
N GLY A 174 11.91 2.75 -3.08
CA GLY A 174 10.83 3.52 -3.69
C GLY A 174 10.51 3.08 -5.12
N GLY A 175 9.51 3.71 -5.69
CA GLY A 175 8.97 3.40 -7.01
C GLY A 175 7.72 4.22 -7.24
N ASN A 176 7.10 4.08 -8.42
CA ASN A 176 5.96 4.89 -8.83
C ASN A 176 4.81 4.00 -9.31
N PHE A 177 3.64 4.09 -8.66
CA PHE A 177 2.48 3.26 -8.96
C PHE A 177 1.97 3.47 -10.40
N VAL A 178 2.09 4.69 -10.96
CA VAL A 178 1.75 4.99 -12.36
C VAL A 178 2.68 4.22 -13.29
N MET A 179 3.98 4.19 -13.00
CA MET A 179 4.93 3.40 -13.80
C MET A 179 4.65 1.90 -13.72
N VAL A 180 4.36 1.39 -12.51
CA VAL A 180 4.03 -0.04 -12.32
C VAL A 180 2.76 -0.42 -13.07
N THR A 181 1.71 0.41 -13.02
CA THR A 181 0.47 0.17 -13.77
C THR A 181 0.66 0.35 -15.28
N TYR A 182 1.49 1.29 -15.71
CA TYR A 182 1.83 1.51 -17.12
C TYR A 182 2.49 0.27 -17.75
N ILE A 183 3.43 -0.37 -17.05
CA ILE A 183 4.09 -1.60 -17.56
C ILE A 183 3.17 -2.84 -17.55
N MET A 184 2.01 -2.79 -16.87
CA MET A 184 0.99 -3.85 -16.93
C MET A 184 0.10 -3.75 -18.17
N VAL A 185 0.10 -2.62 -18.91
CA VAL A 185 -0.76 -2.46 -20.08
C VAL A 185 -0.14 -3.22 -21.28
N PRO A 186 -0.83 -4.21 -21.87
CA PRO A 186 -0.31 -4.95 -23.02
C PRO A 186 -0.02 -4.04 -24.21
N GLY A 187 1.09 -4.28 -24.91
CA GLY A 187 1.48 -3.55 -26.11
C GLY A 187 2.19 -2.21 -25.86
N ASN A 188 2.42 -1.85 -24.60
CA ASN A 188 3.11 -0.63 -24.23
C ASN A 188 4.63 -0.72 -24.48
N SER A 189 5.17 0.29 -25.16
CA SER A 189 6.58 0.43 -25.54
C SER A 189 7.56 0.41 -24.37
N ALA A 190 7.14 0.65 -23.12
CA ALA A 190 8.01 0.49 -21.96
C ALA A 190 8.58 -0.93 -21.83
N GLN A 191 7.83 -1.95 -22.24
CA GLN A 191 8.32 -3.35 -22.26
C GLN A 191 9.35 -3.59 -23.39
N LYS A 192 9.31 -2.80 -24.47
CA LYS A 192 10.19 -2.96 -25.63
C LYS A 192 11.51 -2.20 -25.43
N GLY A 193 12.59 -2.94 -25.20
CA GLY A 193 13.97 -2.44 -25.32
C GLY A 193 14.65 -2.00 -24.02
N LYS A 194 13.97 -2.07 -22.86
CA LYS A 194 14.58 -1.83 -21.54
C LYS A 194 14.80 -3.07 -20.68
N GLY A 195 14.52 -4.27 -21.21
CA GLY A 195 14.74 -5.54 -20.51
C GLY A 195 13.77 -5.81 -19.35
N TYR A 196 12.63 -5.12 -19.30
CA TYR A 196 11.60 -5.37 -18.28
C TYR A 196 10.96 -6.74 -18.54
N ALA A 197 10.93 -7.59 -17.52
CA ALA A 197 10.17 -8.83 -17.59
C ALA A 197 8.69 -8.49 -17.82
N PRO A 198 8.01 -9.11 -18.79
CA PRO A 198 6.60 -8.84 -19.03
C PRO A 198 5.80 -9.29 -17.81
N LEU A 199 5.23 -8.33 -17.10
CA LEU A 199 4.27 -8.63 -16.04
C LEU A 199 2.94 -9.00 -16.72
N SER A 200 2.59 -10.29 -16.68
CA SER A 200 1.42 -10.84 -17.38
C SER A 200 0.23 -11.12 -16.48
N THR A 201 0.43 -11.08 -15.16
CA THR A 201 -0.61 -11.42 -14.19
C THR A 201 -0.39 -10.71 -12.86
N VAL A 202 -1.44 -10.65 -12.05
CA VAL A 202 -1.36 -10.50 -10.58
C VAL A 202 -1.32 -11.88 -9.92
N GLU A 203 -1.04 -11.92 -8.62
CA GLU A 203 -1.04 -13.14 -7.80
C GLU A 203 -1.77 -12.90 -6.48
N LEU A 204 -2.22 -13.98 -5.83
CA LEU A 204 -2.83 -13.90 -4.50
C LEU A 204 -1.78 -13.80 -3.40
N LEU A 205 -2.11 -13.12 -2.30
CA LEU A 205 -1.25 -13.02 -1.12
C LEU A 205 -0.86 -14.40 -0.57
N SER A 206 -1.76 -15.38 -0.65
CA SER A 206 -1.50 -16.78 -0.23
C SER A 206 -0.43 -17.48 -1.07
N ASN A 207 -0.29 -17.11 -2.34
CA ASN A 207 0.73 -17.66 -3.23
C ASN A 207 2.11 -17.07 -2.93
N PHE A 208 2.15 -15.77 -2.63
CA PHE A 208 3.37 -15.04 -2.33
C PHE A 208 3.14 -14.10 -1.13
N PRO A 209 3.30 -14.60 0.10
CA PRO A 209 3.24 -13.78 1.30
C PRO A 209 4.25 -12.63 1.23
N TYR A 210 3.92 -11.51 1.87
CA TYR A 210 4.79 -10.33 1.88
C TYR A 210 6.03 -10.58 2.73
N ASP A 211 7.20 -10.65 2.08
CA ASP A 211 8.50 -10.86 2.71
C ASP A 211 9.58 -10.18 1.87
N TYR A 212 9.62 -8.85 1.99
CA TYR A 212 10.50 -8.03 1.18
C TYR A 212 11.97 -8.33 1.46
N ALA A 213 12.31 -8.67 2.71
CA ALA A 213 13.69 -8.94 3.12
C ALA A 213 14.21 -10.22 2.46
N ALA A 214 13.46 -11.32 2.49
CA ALA A 214 13.89 -12.59 1.91
C ALA A 214 13.98 -12.56 0.37
N LYS A 215 13.26 -11.66 -0.29
CA LYS A 215 13.21 -11.58 -1.76
C LYS A 215 14.09 -10.47 -2.37
N GLN A 216 14.71 -9.63 -1.55
CA GLN A 216 15.57 -8.53 -1.99
C GLN A 216 16.73 -9.02 -2.87
N ALA A 217 17.42 -10.09 -2.48
CA ALA A 217 18.58 -10.61 -3.21
C ALA A 217 18.20 -11.07 -4.63
N ASN A 218 17.07 -11.77 -4.76
CA ASN A 218 16.56 -12.22 -6.06
C ASN A 218 16.19 -11.04 -6.96
N PHE A 219 15.52 -10.02 -6.41
CA PHE A 219 15.21 -8.81 -7.16
C PHE A 219 16.48 -8.12 -7.66
N THR A 220 17.47 -7.92 -6.79
CA THR A 220 18.77 -7.31 -7.16
C THR A 220 19.48 -8.11 -8.25
N ALA A 221 19.34 -9.45 -8.23
CA ALA A 221 19.90 -10.34 -9.25
C ALA A 221 19.08 -10.41 -10.56
N GLY A 222 17.94 -9.70 -10.65
CA GLY A 222 17.07 -9.74 -11.83
C GLY A 222 16.31 -11.06 -11.97
N ILE A 223 16.09 -11.79 -10.87
CA ILE A 223 15.43 -13.10 -10.86
C ILE A 223 13.95 -12.90 -10.49
N PRO A 224 13.00 -13.01 -11.45
CA PRO A 224 11.57 -12.87 -11.18
C PRO A 224 11.01 -14.07 -10.40
N LEU A 225 9.86 -13.84 -9.77
CA LEU A 225 8.99 -14.90 -9.25
C LEU A 225 8.14 -15.45 -10.39
N ALA A 226 8.18 -16.77 -10.61
CA ALA A 226 7.30 -17.43 -11.58
C ALA A 226 5.85 -17.46 -11.06
N PRO A 227 4.82 -17.18 -11.89
CA PRO A 227 3.43 -17.29 -11.48
C PRO A 227 3.08 -18.67 -10.90
N LYS A 228 2.21 -18.69 -9.88
CA LYS A 228 1.61 -19.90 -9.29
C LYS A 228 0.17 -20.12 -9.74
N LEU A 229 -0.53 -19.08 -10.20
CA LEU A 229 -1.84 -19.23 -10.82
C LEU A 229 -1.73 -20.07 -12.10
N ALA A 230 -2.69 -20.97 -12.28
CA ALA A 230 -2.86 -21.69 -13.54
C ALA A 230 -3.06 -20.69 -14.70
N PRO A 231 -2.55 -20.96 -15.91
CA PRO A 231 -2.60 -20.02 -17.04
C PRO A 231 -3.98 -19.43 -17.33
N GLU A 232 -5.04 -20.21 -17.19
CA GLU A 232 -6.44 -19.80 -17.38
C GLU A 232 -6.97 -18.81 -16.33
N ASN A 233 -6.26 -18.67 -15.20
CA ASN A 233 -6.57 -17.73 -14.12
C ASN A 233 -5.65 -16.51 -14.11
N GLN A 234 -4.61 -16.50 -14.95
CA GLN A 234 -3.69 -15.37 -15.05
C GLN A 234 -4.34 -14.22 -15.81
N PHE A 235 -4.33 -13.02 -15.23
CA PHE A 235 -4.84 -11.81 -15.86
C PHE A 235 -4.33 -10.55 -15.17
N LEU A 236 -4.44 -9.41 -15.87
CA LEU A 236 -4.12 -8.07 -15.33
C LEU A 236 -5.40 -7.24 -15.26
N PRO A 237 -5.79 -6.74 -14.07
CA PRO A 237 -7.05 -6.03 -13.89
C PRO A 237 -7.02 -4.57 -14.40
N VAL A 238 -6.02 -4.19 -15.20
CA VAL A 238 -5.93 -2.91 -15.91
C VAL A 238 -6.67 -2.90 -17.26
N GLN A 239 -7.07 -4.07 -17.77
CA GLN A 239 -7.63 -4.19 -19.13
C GLN A 239 -9.13 -3.83 -19.21
N PHE A 240 -9.83 -3.72 -18.08
CA PHE A 240 -11.28 -3.53 -18.03
C PHE A 240 -11.74 -2.08 -18.21
N LEU A 241 -10.81 -1.12 -18.28
CA LEU A 241 -11.12 0.30 -18.49
C LEU A 241 -11.45 0.65 -19.96
N LYS A 242 -11.38 -0.31 -20.89
CA LYS A 242 -11.61 -0.07 -22.33
C LYS A 242 -13.05 -0.23 -22.81
N ASN A 243 -13.95 -0.76 -21.97
CA ASN A 243 -15.27 -1.22 -22.42
C ASN A 243 -16.46 -0.53 -21.72
N ASN A 244 -16.39 0.79 -21.48
CA ASN A 244 -17.56 1.60 -21.17
C ASN A 244 -17.66 2.75 -22.17
#